data_AF-A0A9W4WXT8-F1
#
_entry.id   AF-A0A9W4WXT8-F1
#
_cell.length_a   1.000
_cell.length_b   1.000
_cell.length_c   1.000
_cell.angle_alpha   90.00
_cell.angle_beta   90.00
_cell.angle_gamma   90.00
#
_symmetry.space_group_name_H-M   'P 1'
#
loop_
_entity.id
_entity.type
_entity.pdbx_description
1 polymer ?
#
loop_
_entity_poly.entity_id
_entity_poly.type
_entity_poly.pdbx_seq_one_letter_code
_entity_poly.pdbx_strand_id
1 'polypeptide(L)'
;ARRIIVMDNDLTDLNIEWIKALRKDKPFSIIHNTYQPQKGKTFRLAPNKKTVLTELWDWAKQMSSLPFENRTSASLICHLRKDVQGIIRALNTNFPELRIKKYHGKSDPVEKAHDFSNVEESWKDVDLVAYTSTLKIGVSCTNPKLNEHSASLTVI
;
A
#
# COMPACT_ATOMS: atom_id res chain seq x y z
N ALA A 1 -23.48 -15.41 5.41
CA ALA A 1 -22.23 -14.64 5.23
C ALA A 1 -22.52 -13.37 4.43
N ARG A 2 -22.36 -12.17 5.02
CA ARG A 2 -22.48 -10.90 4.30
C ARG A 2 -21.25 -10.75 3.40
N ARG A 3 -21.42 -10.86 2.09
CA ARG A 3 -20.33 -10.74 1.10
C ARG A 3 -20.10 -9.26 0.81
N ILE A 4 -18.93 -8.74 1.19
CA ILE A 4 -18.40 -7.44 0.75
C ILE A 4 -17.58 -7.71 -0.52
N ILE A 5 -17.86 -7.01 -1.63
CA ILE A 5 -17.04 -7.04 -2.84
C ILE A 5 -16.71 -5.60 -3.26
N VAL A 6 -15.52 -5.22 -2.86
CA VAL A 6 -14.51 -4.27 -3.35
C VAL A 6 -14.82 -3.28 -4.49
N MET A 7 -14.74 -2.01 -4.09
CA MET A 7 -14.03 -0.82 -4.60
C MET A 7 -13.32 -0.86 -5.97
N ASP A 8 -13.95 -0.19 -6.93
CA ASP A 8 -13.24 0.56 -7.97
C ASP A 8 -13.04 2.00 -7.45
N ASN A 9 -11.88 2.62 -7.71
CA ASN A 9 -11.65 4.03 -7.37
C ASN A 9 -12.45 4.97 -8.30
N ASP A 10 -12.98 4.41 -9.40
CA ASP A 10 -13.77 5.11 -10.41
C ASP A 10 -15.28 4.78 -10.34
N LEU A 11 -15.76 4.29 -9.19
CA LEU A 11 -17.17 3.94 -9.02
C LEU A 11 -18.05 5.20 -9.04
N THR A 12 -18.69 5.49 -10.16
CA THR A 12 -19.61 6.63 -10.33
C THR A 12 -21.01 6.32 -9.81
N ASP A 13 -21.83 7.36 -9.61
CA ASP A 13 -23.25 7.20 -9.25
C ASP A 13 -24.02 6.34 -10.27
N LEU A 14 -23.67 6.40 -11.55
CA LEU A 14 -24.27 5.56 -12.59
C LEU A 14 -23.96 4.08 -12.37
N ASN A 15 -22.74 3.74 -11.96
CA ASN A 15 -22.36 2.37 -11.65
C ASN A 15 -23.12 1.85 -10.43
N ILE A 16 -23.34 2.70 -9.43
CA ILE A 16 -24.16 2.37 -8.26
C ILE A 16 -25.58 2.04 -8.69
N GLU A 17 -26.21 2.89 -9.50
CA GLU A 17 -27.58 2.67 -9.98
C GLU A 17 -27.71 1.37 -10.79
N TRP A 18 -26.73 1.04 -11.62
CA TRP A 18 -26.71 -0.24 -12.33
C TRP A 18 -26.62 -1.45 -11.39
N ILE A 19 -25.80 -1.36 -10.33
CA ILE A 19 -25.67 -2.44 -9.34
C ILE A 19 -26.98 -2.59 -8.55
N LYS A 20 -27.65 -1.49 -8.20
CA LYS A 20 -28.97 -1.51 -7.56
C LYS A 20 -29.99 -2.24 -8.44
N ALA A 21 -30.03 -1.91 -9.73
CA ALA A 21 -30.94 -2.55 -10.68
C ALA A 21 -30.67 -4.05 -10.83
N LEU A 22 -29.38 -4.44 -10.96
CA LEU A 22 -28.97 -5.84 -11.08
C LEU A 22 -29.26 -6.67 -9.82
N ARG A 23 -29.35 -6.03 -8.65
CA ARG A 23 -29.55 -6.67 -7.34
C ARG A 23 -30.81 -6.21 -6.63
N LYS A 24 -31.87 -5.90 -7.39
CA LYS A 24 -33.12 -5.30 -6.93
C LYS A 24 -33.67 -5.88 -5.62
N ASP A 25 -33.57 -7.19 -5.42
CA ASP A 25 -34.16 -7.89 -4.27
C ASP A 25 -33.14 -8.33 -3.20
N LYS A 26 -31.91 -7.82 -3.25
CA LYS A 26 -30.85 -8.17 -2.29
C LYS A 26 -30.49 -6.97 -1.42
N PRO A 27 -30.35 -7.14 -0.10
CA PRO A 27 -29.84 -6.08 0.76
C PRO A 27 -28.38 -5.78 0.42
N PHE A 28 -28.06 -4.51 0.24
CA PHE A 28 -26.70 -4.01 0.08
C PHE A 28 -26.52 -2.74 0.92
N SER A 29 -25.27 -2.40 1.20
CA SER A 29 -24.89 -1.16 1.88
C SER A 29 -23.78 -0.50 1.07
N ILE A 30 -23.90 0.81 0.85
CA ILE A 30 -22.89 1.62 0.17
C ILE A 30 -22.11 2.33 1.28
N ILE A 31 -20.80 2.12 1.32
CA ILE A 31 -19.91 2.80 2.26
C ILE A 31 -19.07 3.75 1.42
N HIS A 32 -19.35 5.04 1.53
CA HIS A 32 -18.50 6.07 0.94
C HIS A 32 -17.27 6.22 1.83
N ASN A 33 -16.09 5.91 1.29
CA ASN A 33 -14.86 6.24 1.97
C ASN A 33 -14.66 7.76 1.90
N THR A 34 -15.05 8.48 2.96
CA THR A 34 -14.85 9.95 3.07
C THR A 34 -13.44 10.31 3.52
N TYR A 35 -12.57 9.32 3.73
CA TYR A 35 -11.17 9.53 4.02
C TYR A 35 -10.51 10.25 2.84
N GLN A 36 -9.98 11.45 3.11
CA GLN A 36 -9.12 12.19 2.20
C GLN A 36 -7.68 12.07 2.73
N PRO A 37 -6.92 11.01 2.41
CA PRO A 37 -5.61 10.77 3.02
C PRO A 37 -4.55 11.86 2.76
N GLN A 38 -4.86 12.88 1.96
CA GLN A 38 -3.85 13.56 1.16
C GLN A 38 -4.09 15.07 1.01
N LYS A 39 -5.04 15.67 1.74
CA LYS A 39 -5.30 17.12 1.63
C LYS A 39 -4.10 17.90 2.18
N GLY A 40 -3.35 18.55 1.30
CA GLY A 40 -2.16 19.34 1.66
C GLY A 40 -0.82 18.61 1.60
N LYS A 41 -0.77 17.39 1.06
CA LYS A 41 0.49 16.64 0.87
C LYS A 41 1.03 16.81 -0.56
N THR A 42 2.36 16.90 -0.67
CA THR A 42 3.05 17.04 -1.96
C THR A 42 3.47 15.67 -2.46
N PHE A 43 2.92 15.25 -3.60
CA PHE A 43 3.37 14.03 -4.27
C PHE A 43 4.42 14.36 -5.30
N ARG A 44 5.44 13.52 -5.36
CA ARG A 44 6.38 13.52 -6.48
C ARG A 44 6.05 12.34 -7.39
N LEU A 45 5.59 12.64 -8.61
CA LEU A 45 5.47 11.64 -9.65
C LEU A 45 6.86 11.40 -10.23
N ALA A 46 7.37 10.17 -10.11
CA ALA A 46 8.59 9.79 -10.78
C ALA A 46 8.29 9.46 -12.26
N PRO A 47 9.14 9.90 -13.20
CA PRO A 47 8.86 9.80 -14.64
C PRO A 47 8.94 8.37 -15.19
N ASN A 48 9.59 7.44 -14.49
CA ASN A 48 9.74 6.06 -14.92
C ASN A 48 10.17 5.13 -13.77
N LYS A 49 10.16 3.81 -14.06
CA LYS A 49 10.55 2.75 -13.12
C LYS A 49 11.98 2.89 -12.60
N LYS A 50 12.93 3.28 -13.46
CA LYS A 50 14.34 3.40 -13.07
C LYS A 50 14.50 4.46 -11.98
N THR A 51 13.86 5.62 -12.13
CA THR A 51 13.90 6.70 -11.14
C THR A 51 13.35 6.25 -9.79
N VAL A 52 12.20 5.57 -9.75
CA VAL A 52 11.65 5.05 -8.48
C VAL A 52 12.59 4.06 -7.81
N LEU A 53 13.19 3.15 -8.58
CA LEU A 53 14.13 2.17 -8.02
C LEU A 53 15.40 2.83 -7.49
N THR A 54 15.91 3.87 -8.16
CA THR A 54 17.06 4.64 -7.68
C THR A 54 16.72 5.38 -6.39
N GLU A 55 15.59 6.09 -6.34
CA GLU A 55 15.16 6.81 -5.13
C GLU A 55 14.91 5.86 -3.95
N LEU A 56 14.29 4.70 -4.19
CA LEU A 56 14.10 3.66 -3.18
C LEU A 56 15.43 3.11 -2.68
N TRP A 57 16.41 2.93 -3.56
CA TRP A 57 17.74 2.45 -3.19
C TRP A 57 18.51 3.45 -2.34
N ASP A 58 18.47 4.72 -2.73
CA ASP A 58 19.12 5.80 -1.98
C ASP A 58 18.46 5.99 -0.61
N TRP A 59 17.13 5.93 -0.54
CA TRP A 59 16.39 5.89 0.72
C TRP A 59 16.81 4.69 1.59
N ALA A 60 16.87 3.48 1.01
CA ALA A 60 17.22 2.27 1.75
C ALA A 60 18.63 2.37 2.36
N LYS A 61 19.59 2.89 1.57
CA LYS A 61 20.97 3.14 2.01
C LYS A 61 21.04 4.16 3.14
N GLN A 62 20.25 5.23 3.06
CA GLN A 62 20.17 6.20 4.15
C GLN A 62 19.58 5.58 5.41
N MET A 63 18.41 4.95 5.31
CA MET A 63 17.72 4.38 6.47
C MET A 63 18.50 3.25 7.13
N SER A 64 19.21 2.41 6.36
CA SER A 64 20.04 1.34 6.92
C SER A 64 21.21 1.87 7.76
N SER A 65 21.67 3.09 7.50
CA SER A 65 22.76 3.73 8.27
C SER A 65 22.30 4.40 9.57
N LEU A 66 20.99 4.55 9.78
CA LEU A 66 20.44 5.24 10.95
C LEU A 66 20.02 4.25 12.06
N PRO A 67 20.11 4.68 13.33
CA PRO A 67 19.40 4.02 14.43
C PRO A 67 17.90 3.93 14.13
N PHE A 68 17.27 2.85 14.57
CA PHE A 68 15.89 2.51 14.23
C PHE A 68 14.88 3.62 14.60
N GLU A 69 15.12 4.32 15.70
CA GLU A 69 14.28 5.41 16.21
C GLU A 69 14.26 6.63 15.27
N ASN A 70 15.33 6.80 14.48
CA ASN A 70 15.52 7.90 13.55
C ASN A 70 15.18 7.53 12.11
N ARG A 71 14.79 6.27 11.87
CA ARG A 71 14.38 5.83 10.54
C ARG A 71 13.01 6.37 10.20
N THR A 72 12.87 6.64 8.92
CA THR A 72 11.60 6.97 8.29
C THR A 72 11.14 5.75 7.53
N SER A 73 9.83 5.53 7.49
CA SER A 73 9.22 4.43 6.78
C SER A 73 8.79 4.86 5.38
N ALA A 74 8.70 3.89 4.45
CA ALA A 74 8.21 4.09 3.10
C ALA A 74 7.19 3.03 2.71
N SER A 75 6.42 3.29 1.65
CA SER A 75 5.56 2.30 1.03
C SER A 75 5.86 2.17 -0.47
N LEU A 76 5.87 0.94 -0.96
CA LEU A 76 6.11 0.61 -2.36
C LEU A 76 4.93 -0.17 -2.92
N ILE A 77 4.27 0.40 -3.93
CA ILE A 77 3.18 -0.26 -4.64
C ILE A 77 3.70 -0.69 -6.01
N CYS A 78 3.52 -1.96 -6.37
CA CYS A 78 3.83 -2.46 -7.71
C CYS A 78 2.65 -3.25 -8.28
N HIS A 79 2.51 -3.36 -9.59
CA HIS A 79 1.46 -4.22 -10.16
C HIS A 79 1.87 -5.70 -10.18
N LEU A 80 3.14 -5.97 -10.46
CA LEU A 80 3.61 -7.33 -10.70
C LEU A 80 4.21 -7.95 -9.45
N ARG A 81 3.73 -9.14 -9.08
CA ARG A 81 4.29 -9.92 -7.95
C ARG A 81 5.79 -10.16 -8.10
N LYS A 82 6.25 -10.45 -9.32
CA LYS A 82 7.68 -10.69 -9.62
C LYS A 82 8.53 -9.46 -9.31
N ASP A 83 8.00 -8.26 -9.50
CA ASP A 83 8.72 -7.02 -9.24
C ASP A 83 8.86 -6.79 -7.74
N VAL A 84 7.77 -6.91 -6.97
CA VAL A 84 7.84 -6.83 -5.49
C VAL A 84 8.83 -7.87 -4.95
N GLN A 85 8.75 -9.11 -5.42
CA GLN A 85 9.64 -10.17 -4.96
C GLN A 85 11.12 -9.88 -5.30
N GLY A 86 11.41 -9.43 -6.53
CA GLY A 86 12.76 -9.09 -6.94
C GLY A 86 13.34 -7.91 -6.15
N ILE A 87 12.55 -6.85 -5.99
CA ILE A 87 12.95 -5.64 -5.24
C ILE A 87 13.20 -5.99 -3.77
N ILE A 88 12.26 -6.67 -3.11
CA ILE A 88 12.43 -7.05 -1.70
C ILE A 88 13.61 -8.01 -1.50
N ARG A 89 13.83 -8.95 -2.43
CA ARG A 89 15.00 -9.83 -2.37
C ARG A 89 16.31 -9.03 -2.44
N ALA A 90 16.38 -8.06 -3.35
CA ALA A 90 17.56 -7.20 -3.46
C ALA A 90 17.77 -6.34 -2.21
N LEU A 91 16.72 -5.72 -1.68
CA LEU A 91 16.80 -4.91 -0.46
C LEU A 91 17.23 -5.75 0.74
N ASN A 92 16.61 -6.91 0.99
CA ASN A 92 16.99 -7.78 2.10
C ASN A 92 18.45 -8.28 2.01
N THR A 93 18.98 -8.43 0.79
CA THR A 93 20.36 -8.89 0.58
C THR A 93 21.36 -7.77 0.88
N ASN A 94 21.04 -6.52 0.53
CA ASN A 94 21.97 -5.39 0.63
C ASN A 94 21.80 -4.55 1.90
N PHE A 95 20.63 -4.62 2.53
CA PHE A 95 20.23 -3.83 3.70
C PHE A 95 19.48 -4.71 4.71
N PRO A 96 20.14 -5.73 5.31
CA PRO A 96 19.49 -6.69 6.21
C PRO A 96 18.94 -6.05 7.49
N GLU A 97 19.33 -4.81 7.80
CA GLU A 97 18.85 -4.04 8.95
C GLU A 97 17.44 -3.50 8.74
N LEU A 98 16.97 -3.40 7.50
CA LEU A 98 15.65 -2.87 7.19
C LEU A 98 14.55 -3.88 7.50
N ARG A 99 13.54 -3.43 8.24
CA ARG A 99 12.35 -4.21 8.57
C ARG A 99 11.33 -4.06 7.45
N ILE A 100 11.25 -5.07 6.58
CA ILE A 100 10.43 -5.01 5.37
C ILE A 100 9.25 -5.97 5.46
N LYS A 101 8.04 -5.45 5.28
CA LYS A 101 6.81 -6.23 5.20
C LYS A 101 6.32 -6.28 3.75
N LYS A 102 5.95 -7.48 3.28
CA LYS A 102 5.49 -7.67 1.89
C LYS A 102 4.08 -8.27 1.83
N TYR A 103 3.24 -7.71 0.98
CA TYR A 103 1.89 -8.24 0.74
C TYR A 103 1.62 -8.49 -0.75
N HIS A 104 1.13 -9.67 -1.07
CA HIS A 104 0.64 -9.99 -2.40
C HIS A 104 -0.62 -10.84 -2.33
N GLY A 105 -1.26 -11.10 -3.49
CA GLY A 105 -2.50 -11.88 -3.54
C GLY A 105 -2.42 -13.27 -2.88
N LYS A 106 -1.22 -13.86 -2.74
CA LYS A 106 -0.98 -15.14 -2.04
C LYS A 106 -0.38 -15.00 -0.61
N SER A 107 -0.36 -13.81 -0.03
CA SER A 107 0.11 -13.66 1.36
C SER A 107 -0.97 -14.20 2.31
N ASP A 108 -0.58 -14.60 3.52
CA ASP A 108 -1.51 -15.20 4.48
C ASP A 108 -2.71 -14.29 4.74
N PRO A 109 -3.96 -14.74 4.47
CA PRO A 109 -5.14 -13.92 4.69
C PRO A 109 -5.35 -13.54 6.15
N VAL A 110 -4.92 -14.36 7.12
CA VAL A 110 -5.10 -14.06 8.54
C VAL A 110 -4.15 -12.95 8.98
N GLU A 111 -2.85 -13.10 8.68
CA GLU A 111 -1.85 -12.05 8.90
C GLU A 111 -2.26 -10.74 8.23
N LYS A 112 -2.70 -10.78 6.97
CA LYS A 112 -3.19 -9.58 6.29
C LYS A 112 -4.39 -8.96 6.98
N ALA A 113 -5.40 -9.75 7.36
CA ALA A 113 -6.59 -9.21 8.01
C ALA A 113 -6.24 -8.55 9.34
N HIS A 114 -5.34 -9.18 10.11
CA HIS A 114 -4.80 -8.63 11.35
C HIS A 114 -4.05 -7.32 11.09
N ASP A 115 -3.03 -7.35 10.24
CA ASP A 115 -2.13 -6.21 10.05
C ASP A 115 -2.84 -4.99 9.46
N PHE A 116 -3.86 -5.22 8.62
CA PHE A 116 -4.65 -4.16 8.02
C PHE A 116 -5.77 -3.65 8.93
N SER A 117 -6.12 -4.38 10.01
CA SER A 117 -7.13 -3.93 10.97
C SER A 117 -6.65 -2.78 11.85
N ASN A 118 -5.34 -2.74 12.13
CA ASN A 118 -4.68 -1.63 12.83
C ASN A 118 -3.25 -1.47 12.30
N VAL A 119 -3.14 -0.70 11.23
CA VAL A 119 -1.90 -0.42 10.51
C VAL A 119 -0.92 0.46 11.28
N GLU A 120 -1.41 1.30 12.18
CA GLU A 120 -0.55 2.10 13.06
C GLU A 120 0.24 1.19 13.98
N GLU A 121 -0.44 0.25 14.64
CA GLU A 121 0.21 -0.71 15.52
C GLU A 121 1.03 -1.73 14.73
N SER A 122 0.46 -2.29 13.66
CA SER A 122 1.08 -3.40 12.92
C SER A 122 2.31 -2.97 12.14
N TRP A 123 2.36 -1.70 11.71
CA TRP A 123 3.47 -1.17 10.91
C TRP A 123 4.30 -0.12 11.65
N LYS A 124 4.11 0.07 12.97
CA LYS A 124 4.93 0.99 13.80
C LYS A 124 6.43 0.68 13.71
N ASP A 125 6.74 -0.60 13.52
CA ASP A 125 8.08 -1.14 13.53
C ASP A 125 8.58 -1.59 12.15
N VAL A 126 7.92 -1.13 11.08
CA VAL A 126 8.25 -1.50 9.70
C VAL A 126 8.88 -0.30 8.98
N ASP A 127 10.06 -0.51 8.39
CA ASP A 127 10.76 0.48 7.57
C ASP A 127 10.14 0.56 6.17
N LEU A 128 9.79 -0.58 5.56
CA LEU A 128 9.20 -0.60 4.21
C LEU A 128 8.00 -1.55 4.13
N VAL A 129 6.87 -1.04 3.67
CA VAL A 129 5.71 -1.87 3.30
C VAL A 129 5.61 -1.94 1.79
N ALA A 130 5.88 -3.12 1.21
CA ALA A 130 5.80 -3.34 -0.23
C ALA A 130 4.62 -4.24 -0.60
N TYR A 131 3.79 -3.81 -1.55
CA TYR A 131 2.63 -4.60 -1.91
C TYR A 131 2.22 -4.52 -3.38
N THR A 132 1.53 -5.57 -3.82
CA THR A 132 0.90 -5.55 -5.13
C THR A 132 -0.45 -4.83 -5.10
N SER A 133 -0.80 -4.08 -6.14
CA SER A 133 -2.11 -3.39 -6.29
C SER A 133 -3.34 -4.32 -6.23
N THR A 134 -3.15 -5.64 -6.14
CA THR A 134 -4.21 -6.59 -5.78
C THR A 134 -4.66 -6.50 -4.31
N LEU A 135 -4.02 -5.65 -3.49
CA LEU A 135 -4.65 -5.14 -2.28
C LEU A 135 -5.81 -4.24 -2.66
N LYS A 136 -6.95 -4.89 -2.84
CA LYS A 136 -8.30 -4.34 -2.92
C LYS A 136 -8.76 -3.62 -1.63
N ILE A 137 -7.81 -3.11 -0.85
CA ILE A 137 -8.00 -2.54 0.48
C ILE A 137 -7.27 -1.20 0.48
N GLY A 138 -8.03 -0.11 0.49
CA GLY A 138 -7.48 1.22 0.76
C GLY A 138 -6.98 1.24 2.19
N VAL A 139 -5.70 1.48 2.38
CA VAL A 139 -5.10 1.59 3.71
C VAL A 139 -5.08 3.06 4.13
N SER A 140 -5.64 3.33 5.30
CA SER A 140 -5.65 4.62 5.96
C SER A 140 -4.84 4.49 7.24
N CYS A 141 -3.67 5.15 7.33
CA CYS A 141 -2.84 5.15 8.54
C CYS A 141 -2.29 6.54 8.85
N THR A 142 -2.22 6.89 10.14
CA THR A 142 -1.42 8.00 10.65
C THR A 142 -0.18 7.44 11.35
N ASN A 143 0.86 7.10 10.59
CA ASN A 143 2.12 6.64 11.15
C ASN A 143 3.15 7.79 11.16
N PRO A 144 3.58 8.29 12.33
CA PRO A 144 4.49 9.42 12.42
C PRO A 144 5.90 9.15 11.88
N LYS A 145 6.28 7.88 11.66
CA LYS A 145 7.55 7.50 11.03
C LYS A 145 7.47 7.42 9.50
N LEU A 146 6.29 7.27 8.90
CA LEU A 146 6.13 7.24 7.44
C LEU A 146 6.40 8.65 6.88
N ASN A 147 7.63 8.92 6.43
CA ASN A 147 7.89 10.09 5.59
C ASN A 147 7.40 9.76 4.17
N GLU A 148 6.60 10.67 3.61
CA GLU A 148 5.76 10.47 2.43
C GLU A 148 6.51 10.41 1.09
N HIS A 149 7.50 9.53 0.98
CA HIS A 149 7.89 8.97 -0.31
C HIS A 149 6.96 7.79 -0.62
N SER A 150 5.67 8.09 -0.76
CA SER A 150 4.69 7.16 -1.33
C SER A 150 4.94 7.10 -2.83
N ALA A 151 5.88 6.26 -3.26
CA ALA A 151 6.08 6.00 -4.67
C ALA A 151 5.03 4.96 -5.11
N SER A 152 3.96 5.43 -5.76
CA SER A 152 3.11 4.57 -6.57
C SER A 152 3.85 4.27 -7.86
N LEU A 153 4.40 3.06 -7.99
CA LEU A 153 4.91 2.57 -9.26
C LEU A 153 3.71 2.04 -10.06
N THR A 154 2.98 2.96 -10.71
CA THR A 154 2.01 2.57 -11.74
C THR A 154 2.78 2.18 -12.99
N VAL A 155 3.14 0.90 -13.10
CA VAL A 155 3.59 0.34 -14.38
C VAL A 155 2.36 0.25 -15.27
N ILE A 156 2.21 1.25 -16.16
CA ILE A 156 1.30 1.18 -17.30
C ILE A 156 1.71 -0.01 -18.17
#